data_AF-A0A4Y2DKE1-F1
#
_entry.id   AF-A0A4Y2DKE1-F1
#
_cell.length_a   1.000
_cell.length_b   1.000
_cell.length_c   1.000
_cell.angle_alpha   90.00
_cell.angle_beta   90.00
_cell.angle_gamma   90.00
#
_symmetry.space_group_name_H-M   'P 1'
#
loop_
_entity.id
_entity.type
_entity.pdbx_description
1 polymer ?
#
loop_
_entity_poly.entity_id
_entity_poly.type
_entity_poly.pdbx_seq_one_letter_code
_entity_poly.pdbx_strand_id
1 'polypeptide(L)'
;MITGHVYARAVRAHTLLHLTLTTIISKELVIDDDMDTNLQNTIEDVKNNTISYNDIENCDEKLKHYFISAIKKLKQYEGRGSTGKLWIQYFNMVSIAKEFIRAERMGDWQADLNCVKEIIPYLHAS
;
A
#
# COMPACT_ATOMS: atom_id res chain seq x y z
N MET A 1 -1.43 -27.92 6.89
CA MET A 1 -1.05 -26.63 7.51
C MET A 1 -0.02 -25.97 6.60
N ILE A 2 -0.26 -24.75 6.12
CA ILE A 2 0.73 -24.05 5.29
C ILE A 2 1.98 -23.85 6.16
N THR A 3 3.14 -24.32 5.70
CA THR A 3 4.40 -24.12 6.45
C THR A 3 4.79 -22.65 6.41
N GLY A 4 5.49 -22.16 7.45
CA GLY A 4 5.91 -20.75 7.52
C GLY A 4 6.70 -20.29 6.28
N HIS A 5 7.44 -21.20 5.65
CA HIS A 5 8.17 -20.93 4.41
C HIS A 5 7.24 -20.69 3.20
N VAL A 6 6.19 -21.50 3.05
CA VAL A 6 5.21 -21.33 1.96
C VAL A 6 4.41 -20.05 2.16
N TYR A 7 4.03 -19.75 3.40
CA TYR A 7 3.37 -18.49 3.75
C TYR A 7 4.25 -17.28 3.39
N ALA A 8 5.51 -17.25 3.82
CA ALA A 8 6.43 -16.15 3.53
C ALA A 8 6.63 -15.95 2.02
N ARG A 9 6.67 -17.05 1.25
CA ARG A 9 6.77 -17.00 -0.21
C ARG A 9 5.51 -16.38 -0.84
N ALA A 10 4.33 -16.74 -0.37
CA ALA A 10 3.07 -16.16 -0.84
C ALA A 10 3.00 -14.66 -0.56
N VAL A 11 3.29 -14.24 0.67
CA VAL A 11 3.32 -12.82 1.06
C VAL A 11 4.28 -12.02 0.17
N ARG A 12 5.48 -12.55 -0.09
CA ARG A 12 6.44 -11.91 -1.00
C ARG A 12 5.89 -11.78 -2.42
N ALA A 13 5.28 -12.83 -2.97
CA ALA A 13 4.71 -12.80 -4.32
C ALA A 13 3.60 -11.75 -4.46
N HIS A 14 2.67 -11.71 -3.50
CA HIS A 14 1.60 -10.72 -3.49
C HIS A 14 2.12 -9.29 -3.32
N THR A 15 3.14 -9.10 -2.48
CA THR A 15 3.80 -7.80 -2.28
C THR A 15 4.47 -7.31 -3.56
N LEU A 16 5.16 -8.18 -4.30
CA LEU A 16 5.77 -7.85 -5.58
C LEU A 16 4.72 -7.46 -6.63
N LEU A 17 3.63 -8.24 -6.73
CA LEU A 17 2.55 -7.90 -7.65
C LEU A 17 1.92 -6.54 -7.30
N HIS A 18 1.63 -6.29 -6.03
CA HIS A 18 1.17 -4.99 -5.57
C HIS A 18 2.16 -3.88 -5.94
N LEU A 19 3.47 -4.06 -5.72
CA LEU A 19 4.49 -3.09 -6.09
C LEU A 19 4.44 -2.78 -7.59
N THR A 20 4.37 -3.79 -8.45
CA THR A 20 4.28 -3.57 -9.91
C THR A 20 3.04 -2.77 -10.29
N LEU A 21 1.88 -3.06 -9.68
CA LEU A 21 0.65 -2.30 -9.90
C LEU A 21 0.80 -0.84 -9.43
N THR A 22 1.36 -0.63 -8.24
CA THR A 22 1.64 0.72 -7.71
C THR A 22 2.59 1.50 -8.63
N THR A 23 3.63 0.87 -9.16
CA THR A 23 4.56 1.52 -10.11
C THR A 23 3.88 1.90 -11.42
N ILE A 24 3.00 1.04 -11.95
CA ILE A 24 2.22 1.37 -13.17
C ILE A 24 1.32 2.58 -12.90
N ILE A 25 0.61 2.59 -11.77
CA ILE A 25 -0.27 3.69 -11.39
C ILE A 25 0.54 4.98 -11.18
N SER A 26 1.68 4.88 -10.50
CA SER A 26 2.58 6.00 -10.20
C SER A 26 3.07 6.69 -11.48
N LYS A 27 3.43 5.92 -12.52
CA LYS A 27 3.82 6.47 -13.84
C LYS A 27 2.69 7.21 -14.56
N GLU A 28 1.44 6.91 -14.25
CA GLU A 28 0.27 7.59 -14.81
C GLU A 28 -0.20 8.79 -13.97
N LEU A 29 0.41 9.02 -12.80
CA LEU A 29 0.12 10.19 -11.99
C LEU A 29 0.85 11.38 -12.59
N VAL A 30 0.11 12.46 -12.86
CA VAL A 30 0.71 13.76 -13.16
C VAL A 30 1.16 14.33 -11.82
N ILE A 31 2.47 14.35 -11.61
CA ILE A 31 3.14 14.82 -10.41
C ILE A 31 3.95 16.06 -10.82
N ASP A 32 3.94 17.10 -10.00
CA ASP A 32 4.78 18.28 -10.20
C ASP A 32 6.26 17.93 -9.95
N ASP A 33 7.19 18.61 -10.62
CA ASP A 33 8.63 18.31 -10.54
C ASP A 33 9.17 18.43 -9.10
N ASP A 34 8.65 19.36 -8.29
CA ASP A 34 9.00 19.49 -6.87
C ASP A 34 8.50 18.28 -6.06
N MET A 35 7.29 17.79 -6.36
CA MET A 35 6.71 16.63 -5.68
C MET A 35 7.47 15.34 -6.03
N ASP A 36 7.88 15.16 -7.29
CA ASP A 36 8.70 14.02 -7.70
C ASP A 36 10.07 14.05 -7.01
N THR A 37 10.69 15.22 -6.95
CA THR A 37 11.97 15.42 -6.25
C THR A 37 11.85 15.04 -4.76
N ASN A 38 10.80 15.48 -4.07
CA ASN A 38 10.59 15.14 -2.65
C ASN A 38 10.34 13.64 -2.43
N LEU A 39 9.62 12.98 -3.34
CA LEU A 39 9.42 11.53 -3.29
C LEU A 39 10.75 10.78 -3.48
N GLN A 40 11.56 11.19 -4.46
CA GLN A 40 12.87 10.59 -4.71
C GLN A 40 13.82 10.76 -3.52
N ASN A 41 13.86 11.96 -2.92
CA ASN A 41 14.65 12.23 -1.71
C ASN A 41 14.20 11.32 -0.55
N THR A 42 12.88 11.22 -0.31
CA THR A 42 12.35 10.34 0.74
C THR A 42 12.73 8.88 0.50
N ILE A 43 12.65 8.39 -0.74
CA ILE A 43 13.05 7.02 -1.10
C ILE A 43 14.55 6.81 -0.84
N GLU A 44 15.37 7.80 -1.16
CA GLU A 44 16.81 7.74 -0.95
C GLU A 44 17.16 7.76 0.55
N ASP A 45 16.45 8.55 1.35
CA ASP A 45 16.58 8.56 2.79
C ASP A 45 16.19 7.21 3.42
N VAL A 46 15.14 6.57 2.92
CA VAL A 46 14.75 5.21 3.33
C VAL A 46 15.84 4.20 2.99
N LYS A 47 16.43 4.26 1.78
CA LYS A 47 17.51 3.34 1.39
C LYS A 47 18.77 3.52 2.23
N ASN A 48 19.08 4.76 2.57
CA ASN A 48 20.24 5.12 3.37
C ASN A 48 20.02 4.95 4.88
N ASN A 49 18.80 4.54 5.30
CA ASN A 49 18.38 4.42 6.69
C ASN A 49 18.56 5.73 7.49
N THR A 50 18.41 6.89 6.84
CA THR A 50 18.55 8.21 7.47
C THR A 50 17.23 8.74 8.04
N ILE A 51 16.10 8.15 7.64
CA ILE A 51 14.76 8.49 8.10
C ILE A 51 14.20 7.39 9.01
N SER A 52 13.49 7.78 10.07
CA SER A 52 12.83 6.83 10.97
C SER A 52 11.44 6.45 10.49
N TYR A 53 10.89 5.35 11.01
CA TYR A 53 9.49 4.96 10.77
C TYR A 53 8.49 6.04 11.21
N ASN A 54 8.75 6.74 12.32
CA ASN A 54 7.89 7.81 12.79
C ASN A 54 7.86 9.00 11.84
N ASP A 55 8.99 9.32 11.20
CA ASP A 55 9.05 10.41 10.21
C ASP A 55 8.25 10.06 8.94
N ILE A 56 8.24 8.77 8.56
CA ILE A 56 7.42 8.28 7.44
C ILE A 56 5.93 8.31 7.79
N GLU A 57 5.54 7.88 9.00
CA GLU A 57 4.14 7.89 9.43
C GLU A 57 3.59 9.30 9.59
N ASN A 58 4.41 10.23 10.08
CA ASN A 58 4.07 11.65 10.15
C ASN A 58 4.34 12.35 8.81
N CYS A 59 3.82 11.74 7.73
CA CYS A 59 4.02 12.16 6.34
C CYS A 59 3.90 13.68 6.16
N ASP A 60 4.88 14.23 5.45
CA ASP A 60 4.84 15.59 4.93
C ASP A 60 3.55 15.85 4.13
N GLU A 61 3.09 17.11 4.13
CA GLU A 61 1.87 17.54 3.45
C GLU A 61 1.90 17.21 1.95
N LYS A 62 3.09 17.25 1.35
CA LYS A 62 3.35 16.86 -0.04
C LYS A 62 3.05 15.37 -0.27
N LEU A 63 3.57 14.48 0.58
CA LEU A 63 3.30 13.04 0.49
C LEU A 63 1.80 12.74 0.62
N LYS A 64 1.09 13.46 1.50
CA LYS A 64 -0.38 13.36 1.60
C LYS A 64 -1.07 13.70 0.29
N HIS A 65 -0.64 14.78 -0.38
CA HIS A 65 -1.19 15.16 -1.69
C HIS A 65 -0.96 14.07 -2.75
N TYR A 66 0.22 13.45 -2.78
CA TYR A 66 0.50 12.31 -3.66
C TYR A 66 -0.43 11.12 -3.37
N PHE A 67 -0.63 10.75 -2.11
CA PHE A 67 -1.54 9.67 -1.74
C PHE A 67 -2.98 9.96 -2.17
N ILE A 68 -3.47 11.19 -2.00
CA ILE A 68 -4.80 11.59 -2.46
C ILE A 68 -4.93 11.44 -3.98
N SER A 69 -3.92 11.86 -4.74
CA SER A 69 -3.89 11.71 -6.19
C SER A 69 -3.90 10.24 -6.62
N ALA A 70 -3.11 9.40 -5.95
CA ALA A 70 -3.07 7.95 -6.18
C ALA A 70 -4.43 7.29 -5.89
N ILE A 71 -5.08 7.62 -4.78
CA ILE A 71 -6.41 7.11 -4.41
C ILE A 71 -7.46 7.53 -5.45
N LYS A 72 -7.41 8.78 -5.92
CA LYS A 72 -8.31 9.26 -6.98
C LYS A 72 -8.16 8.45 -8.26
N LYS A 73 -6.92 8.13 -8.64
CA LYS A 73 -6.62 7.31 -9.82
C LYS A 73 -7.09 5.86 -9.64
N LEU A 74 -6.90 5.25 -8.47
CA LEU A 74 -7.43 3.92 -8.14
C LEU A 74 -8.95 3.86 -8.33
N LYS A 75 -9.70 4.85 -7.84
CA LYS A 75 -11.16 4.94 -8.04
C LYS A 75 -11.56 5.05 -9.51
N GLN A 76 -10.76 5.74 -10.33
CA GLN A 76 -11.02 5.80 -11.78
C GLN A 76 -10.87 4.42 -12.43
N TYR A 77 -9.88 3.60 -12.03
CA TYR A 77 -9.74 2.24 -12.53
C TYR A 77 -10.86 1.31 -12.05
N GLU A 78 -11.33 1.48 -10.81
CA GLU A 78 -12.49 0.75 -10.30
C GLU A 78 -13.72 0.95 -11.18
N GLY A 79 -13.92 2.18 -11.69
CA GLY A 79 -15.02 2.55 -12.58
C GLY A 79 -14.94 2.00 -14.01
N ARG A 80 -13.83 1.36 -14.43
CA ARG A 80 -13.65 0.84 -15.80
C ARG A 80 -14.38 -0.48 -16.08
N GLY A 81 -15.16 -0.98 -15.12
CA GLY A 81 -15.96 -2.19 -15.25
C GLY A 81 -15.56 -3.28 -14.25
N SER A 82 -16.13 -4.48 -14.42
CA SER A 82 -15.97 -5.60 -13.47
C SER A 82 -14.51 -6.03 -13.27
N THR A 83 -13.70 -6.02 -14.33
CA THR A 83 -12.27 -6.38 -14.25
C THR A 83 -11.48 -5.34 -13.48
N GLY A 84 -11.74 -4.03 -13.70
CA GLY A 84 -11.10 -2.96 -12.94
C GLY A 84 -11.43 -3.06 -11.45
N LYS A 85 -12.70 -3.28 -11.12
CA LYS A 85 -13.16 -3.51 -9.75
C LYS A 85 -12.44 -4.69 -9.08
N LEU A 86 -12.26 -5.81 -9.78
CA LEU A 86 -11.54 -6.97 -9.26
C LEU A 86 -10.07 -6.64 -8.94
N TRP A 87 -9.36 -5.95 -9.83
CA TRP A 87 -7.97 -5.56 -9.60
C TRP A 87 -7.81 -4.59 -8.43
N ILE A 88 -8.72 -3.63 -8.29
CA ILE A 88 -8.74 -2.71 -7.15
C ILE A 88 -9.07 -3.44 -5.85
N GLN A 89 -10.00 -4.40 -5.89
CA GLN A 89 -10.32 -5.25 -4.75
C GLN A 89 -9.07 -6.03 -4.28
N TYR A 90 -8.38 -6.68 -5.21
CA TYR A 90 -7.12 -7.37 -4.92
C TYR A 90 -6.06 -6.42 -4.36
N PHE A 91 -5.90 -5.23 -4.96
CA PHE A 91 -4.96 -4.21 -4.49
C PHE A 91 -5.23 -3.82 -3.03
N ASN A 92 -6.49 -3.61 -2.66
CA ASN A 92 -6.90 -3.29 -1.30
C ASN A 92 -6.64 -4.45 -0.33
N MET A 93 -6.94 -5.69 -0.72
CA MET A 93 -6.67 -6.87 0.12
C MET A 93 -5.18 -7.00 0.47
N VAL A 94 -4.30 -6.82 -0.53
CA VAL A 94 -2.84 -6.87 -0.28
C VAL A 94 -2.37 -5.67 0.54
N SER A 95 -2.99 -4.50 0.38
CA SER A 95 -2.70 -3.31 1.20
C SER A 95 -3.00 -3.57 2.68
N ILE A 96 -4.19 -4.10 2.98
CA ILE A 96 -4.59 -4.47 4.35
C ILE A 96 -3.64 -5.52 4.93
N ALA A 97 -3.27 -6.54 4.14
CA ALA A 97 -2.35 -7.58 4.61
C ALA A 97 -0.97 -7.03 4.97
N LYS A 98 -0.45 -6.05 4.21
CA LYS A 98 0.81 -5.37 4.53
C LYS A 98 0.69 -4.52 5.79
N GLU A 99 -0.43 -3.82 5.94
CA GLU A 99 -0.71 -2.97 7.10
C GLU A 99 -0.83 -3.79 8.37
N PHE A 100 -1.50 -4.94 8.30
CA PHE A 100 -1.57 -5.91 9.39
C PHE A 100 -0.17 -6.38 9.82
N ILE A 101 0.70 -6.75 8.86
CA ILE A 101 2.09 -7.13 9.16
C ILE A 101 2.88 -5.96 9.77
N ARG A 102 2.65 -4.71 9.34
CA ARG A 102 3.25 -3.51 9.96
C ARG A 102 2.78 -3.39 11.40
N ALA A 103 1.47 -3.38 11.63
CA ALA A 103 0.86 -3.18 12.94
C ALA A 103 1.36 -4.20 13.97
N GLU A 104 1.38 -5.49 13.60
CA GLU A 104 1.93 -6.58 14.40
C GLU A 104 3.41 -6.37 14.76
N ARG A 105 4.24 -5.94 13.79
CA ARG A 105 5.66 -5.69 14.03
C ARG A 105 5.93 -4.47 14.91
N MET A 106 5.05 -3.48 14.86
CA MET A 106 5.16 -2.23 15.61
C MET A 106 4.47 -2.29 16.98
N GLY A 107 3.66 -3.34 17.24
CA GLY A 107 2.81 -3.41 18.43
C GLY A 107 1.67 -2.36 18.41
N ASP A 108 1.27 -1.88 17.24
CA ASP A 108 0.20 -0.89 17.07
C ASP A 108 -1.17 -1.59 17.09
N TRP A 109 -1.68 -1.79 18.30
CA TRP A 109 -2.95 -2.49 18.53
C TRP A 109 -4.14 -1.84 17.82
N GLN A 110 -4.15 -0.51 17.70
CA GLN A 110 -5.28 0.18 17.06
C GLN A 110 -5.27 -0.04 15.55
N ALA A 111 -4.10 0.03 14.91
CA ALA A 111 -3.95 -0.31 13.50
C ALA A 111 -4.28 -1.78 13.24
N ASP A 112 -3.90 -2.68 14.14
CA ASP A 112 -4.21 -4.10 14.03
C ASP A 112 -5.73 -4.37 14.04
N LEU A 113 -6.45 -3.82 15.02
CA LEU A 113 -7.92 -3.89 15.07
C LEU A 113 -8.60 -3.29 13.83
N ASN A 114 -8.06 -2.19 13.31
CA ASN A 114 -8.57 -1.58 12.09
C ASN A 114 -8.39 -2.52 10.89
N CYS A 115 -7.24 -3.18 10.77
CA CYS A 115 -6.99 -4.18 9.72
C CYS A 115 -7.98 -5.34 9.81
N VAL A 116 -8.25 -5.86 11.02
CA VAL A 116 -9.26 -6.92 11.22
C VAL A 116 -10.64 -6.45 10.78
N LYS A 117 -11.04 -5.22 11.12
CA LYS A 117 -12.32 -4.65 10.67
C LYS A 117 -12.40 -4.57 9.14
N GLU A 118 -11.31 -4.16 8.48
CA GLU A 118 -11.25 -4.01 7.03
C GLU A 118 -11.15 -5.34 6.28
N ILE A 119 -10.65 -6.41 6.90
CA ILE A 119 -10.54 -7.73 6.26
C ILE A 119 -11.87 -8.51 6.24
N ILE A 120 -12.76 -8.27 7.23
CA ILE A 120 -14.03 -8.99 7.40
C ILE A 120 -14.88 -9.06 6.12
N PRO A 121 -15.11 -7.97 5.36
CA PRO A 121 -15.91 -8.01 4.14
C PRO A 121 -15.36 -8.98 3.07
N TYR A 122 -14.05 -9.20 3.03
CA TYR A 122 -13.41 -10.11 2.09
C TYR A 122 -13.52 -11.58 2.52
N LEU A 123 -13.59 -11.83 3.84
CA LEU A 123 -13.76 -13.18 4.38
C LEU A 123 -15.22 -13.65 4.31
N HIS A 124 -16.18 -12.73 4.42
CA HIS A 124 -17.61 -13.02 4.29
C HIS A 124 -18.08 -13.13 2.83
N ALA A 125 -17.28 -12.69 1.87
CA ALA A 125 -17.59 -12.80 0.44
C ALA A 125 -17.28 -14.20 -0.16
N SER A 126 -16.95 -15.18 0.69
CA SER A 126 -16.69 -16.59 0.32
C SER A 126 -17.86 -17.51 0.65
#